data_AF-A0A7C6PXY7-F1
#
_entry.id   AF-A0A7C6PXY7-F1
#
_cell.length_a   1.000
_cell.length_b   1.000
_cell.length_c   1.000
_cell.angle_alpha   90.00
_cell.angle_beta   90.00
_cell.angle_gamma   90.00
#
_symmetry.space_group_name_H-M   'P 1'
#
loop_
_entity.id
_entity.type
_entity.pdbx_description
1 polymer ?
#
loop_
_entity_poly.entity_id
_entity_poly.type
_entity_poly.pdbx_seq_one_letter_code
_entity_poly.pdbx_strand_id
1 'polypeptide(L)'
;MREIKLVDLHKDEEIQEYIRKADEYLGVIGFTEHGFRHVGLVSHLAQNILIQLGYPARMAELAGIAGYLHDIGNVISRYEHGIAGGIIAQNLLSKRGMPPEEVTQVIGA
;
A
#
# COMPACT_ATOMS: atom_id res chain seq x y z
N MET A 1 -12.52 10.90 14.66
CA MET A 1 -11.41 10.72 13.69
C MET A 1 -11.99 10.10 12.42
N ARG A 2 -11.45 10.43 11.25
CA ARG A 2 -11.95 9.93 9.97
C ARG A 2 -11.37 8.54 9.72
N GLU A 3 -12.23 7.57 9.45
CA GLU A 3 -11.84 6.23 9.00
C GLU A 3 -11.37 6.34 7.55
N ILE A 4 -10.08 6.09 7.31
CA ILE A 4 -9.48 6.09 5.96
C ILE A 4 -9.74 4.73 5.32
N LYS A 5 -10.39 4.75 4.16
CA LYS A 5 -10.76 3.55 3.40
C LYS A 5 -9.79 3.31 2.26
N LEU A 6 -9.71 2.05 1.82
CA LEU A 6 -8.85 1.69 0.68
C LEU A 6 -9.19 2.50 -0.58
N VAL A 7 -10.49 2.75 -0.81
CA VAL A 7 -10.97 3.57 -1.94
C VAL A 7 -10.50 5.03 -1.88
N ASP A 8 -10.23 5.57 -0.69
CA ASP A 8 -9.68 6.92 -0.56
C ASP A 8 -8.24 6.96 -1.10
N LEU A 9 -7.43 5.93 -0.79
CA LEU A 9 -6.04 5.83 -1.24
C LEU A 9 -5.94 5.56 -2.76
N HIS A 10 -6.90 4.84 -3.33
CA HIS A 10 -6.98 4.66 -4.78
C HIS A 10 -7.20 5.96 -5.55
N LYS A 11 -7.81 6.97 -4.92
CA LYS A 11 -8.11 8.27 -5.54
C LYS A 11 -7.10 9.35 -5.15
N ASP A 12 -6.08 8.98 -4.41
CA ASP A 12 -5.12 9.92 -3.86
C ASP A 12 -3.96 10.15 -4.83
N GLU A 13 -3.89 11.35 -5.40
CA GLU A 13 -2.89 11.72 -6.40
C GLU A 13 -1.45 11.62 -5.88
N GLU A 14 -1.20 11.88 -4.59
CA GLU A 14 0.14 11.73 -4.01
C GLU A 14 0.53 10.25 -4.01
N ILE A 15 -0.35 9.35 -3.55
CA ILE A 15 -0.07 7.91 -3.55
C ILE A 15 0.08 7.36 -4.97
N GLN A 16 -0.80 7.78 -5.89
CA GLN A 16 -0.73 7.34 -7.28
C GLN A 16 0.60 7.72 -7.94
N GLU A 17 1.14 8.90 -7.66
CA GLU A 17 2.43 9.31 -8.23
C GLU A 17 3.60 8.48 -7.71
N TYR A 18 3.59 8.10 -6.42
CA TYR A 18 4.59 7.20 -5.86
C TYR A 18 4.56 5.83 -6.54
N ILE A 19 3.37 5.26 -6.76
CA ILE A 19 3.20 3.98 -7.47
C ILE A 19 3.70 4.10 -8.92
N ARG A 20 3.33 5.18 -9.62
CA ARG A 20 3.73 5.42 -11.01
C ARG A 20 5.26 5.50 -11.14
N LYS A 21 5.91 6.26 -10.25
CA LYS A 21 7.39 6.39 -10.26
C LYS A 21 8.10 5.12 -9.82
N ALA A 22 7.57 4.41 -8.82
CA ALA A 22 8.09 3.10 -8.45
C ALA A 22 8.08 2.12 -9.63
N ASP A 23 6.97 2.03 -10.37
CA ASP A 23 6.86 1.17 -11.55
C ASP A 23 7.79 1.62 -12.69
N GLU A 24 7.88 2.93 -12.97
CA GLU A 24 8.81 3.49 -13.96
C GLU A 24 10.26 3.11 -13.66
N TYR A 25 10.71 3.28 -12.42
CA TYR A 25 12.09 2.98 -12.03
C TYR A 25 12.40 1.48 -12.10
N LEU A 26 11.45 0.64 -11.71
CA LEU A 26 11.58 -0.81 -11.84
C LEU A 26 11.62 -1.26 -13.30
N GLY A 27 10.83 -0.64 -14.16
CA GLY A 27 10.86 -0.83 -15.61
C GLY A 27 12.25 -0.57 -16.21
N VAL A 28 12.88 0.54 -15.82
CA VAL A 28 14.21 0.93 -16.31
C VAL A 28 15.29 -0.11 -15.98
N ILE A 29 15.19 -0.77 -14.82
CA ILE A 29 16.17 -1.78 -14.38
C ILE A 29 15.76 -3.23 -14.73
N GLY A 30 14.70 -3.41 -15.54
CA GLY A 30 14.35 -4.70 -16.14
C GLY A 30 13.21 -5.49 -15.48
N PHE A 31 12.47 -4.91 -14.52
CA PHE A 31 11.26 -5.52 -13.97
C PHE A 31 10.02 -5.08 -14.75
N THR A 32 9.14 -6.02 -15.08
CA THR A 32 8.12 -5.77 -16.11
C THR A 32 6.74 -5.40 -15.57
N GLU A 33 6.47 -5.52 -14.27
CA GLU A 33 5.13 -5.19 -13.75
C GLU A 33 5.04 -4.99 -12.24
N HIS A 34 5.05 -3.74 -11.76
CA HIS A 34 4.82 -3.38 -10.34
C HIS A 34 3.89 -2.15 -10.19
N GLY A 35 3.22 -1.74 -11.27
CA GLY A 35 2.30 -0.61 -11.30
C GLY A 35 0.89 -0.95 -10.81
N PHE A 36 -0.09 -0.12 -11.18
CA PHE A 36 -1.47 -0.19 -10.65
C PHE A 36 -2.15 -1.56 -10.77
N ARG A 37 -1.84 -2.33 -11.82
CA ARG A 37 -2.41 -3.67 -12.00
C ARG A 37 -1.89 -4.64 -10.93
N HIS A 38 -0.57 -4.70 -10.72
CA HIS A 38 0.07 -5.50 -9.67
C HIS A 38 -0.44 -5.14 -8.28
N VAL A 39 -0.27 -3.88 -7.86
CA VAL A 39 -0.64 -3.47 -6.50
C VAL A 39 -2.15 -3.57 -6.27
N GLY A 40 -2.96 -3.36 -7.31
CA GLY A 40 -4.41 -3.57 -7.27
C GLY A 40 -4.80 -5.04 -7.08
N LEU A 41 -4.14 -5.96 -7.80
CA LEU A 41 -4.37 -7.39 -7.64
C LEU A 41 -3.95 -7.87 -6.23
N VAL A 42 -2.76 -7.48 -5.77
CA VAL A 42 -2.26 -7.82 -4.44
C VAL A 42 -3.19 -7.29 -3.35
N SER A 43 -3.58 -6.02 -3.44
CA SER A 43 -4.55 -5.39 -2.52
C SER A 43 -5.87 -6.16 -2.46
N HIS A 44 -6.46 -6.47 -3.62
CA HIS A 44 -7.73 -7.19 -3.71
C HIS A 44 -7.64 -8.60 -3.11
N LEU A 45 -6.58 -9.34 -3.42
CA LEU A 45 -6.38 -10.69 -2.90
C LEU A 45 -6.15 -10.68 -1.39
N ALA A 46 -5.32 -9.77 -0.86
CA ALA A 46 -5.06 -9.65 0.57
C ALA A 46 -6.37 -9.38 1.36
N GLN A 47 -7.19 -8.47 0.87
CA GLN A 47 -8.50 -8.19 1.48
C GLN A 47 -9.44 -9.40 1.39
N ASN A 48 -9.56 -10.02 0.21
CA ASN A 48 -10.48 -11.14 0.00
C ASN A 48 -10.12 -12.38 0.82
N ILE A 49 -8.83 -12.69 0.98
CA ILE A 49 -8.39 -13.84 1.79
C ILE A 49 -8.92 -13.69 3.22
N LEU A 50 -8.76 -12.51 3.83
CA LEU A 50 -9.25 -12.28 5.19
C LEU A 50 -10.77 -12.31 5.28
N ILE A 51 -11.49 -11.81 4.27
CA ILE A 51 -12.95 -11.93 4.19
C ILE A 51 -13.37 -13.40 4.14
N GLN A 52 -12.74 -14.21 3.27
CA GLN A 52 -13.07 -15.63 3.11
C GLN A 52 -12.78 -16.46 4.35
N LEU A 53 -11.76 -16.07 5.12
CA LEU A 53 -11.42 -16.69 6.39
C LEU A 53 -12.30 -16.22 7.56
N GLY A 54 -13.22 -15.28 7.34
CA GLY A 54 -14.16 -14.79 8.36
C GLY A 54 -13.57 -13.77 9.34
N TYR A 55 -12.46 -13.11 8.98
CA TYR A 55 -11.89 -12.04 9.80
C TYR A 55 -12.74 -10.76 9.75
N PRO A 56 -12.60 -9.85 10.75
CA PRO A 56 -13.32 -8.59 10.76
C PRO A 56 -13.09 -7.76 9.49
N ALA A 57 -14.15 -7.13 8.98
CA ALA A 57 -14.12 -6.36 7.74
C ALA A 57 -13.04 -5.26 7.73
N ARG A 58 -12.81 -4.59 8.88
CA ARG A 58 -11.75 -3.58 8.98
C ARG A 58 -10.35 -4.18 8.85
N MET A 59 -10.11 -5.35 9.44
CA MET A 59 -8.83 -6.05 9.31
C MET A 59 -8.57 -6.45 7.84
N ALA A 60 -9.60 -6.94 7.14
CA ALA A 60 -9.51 -7.22 5.72
C ALA A 60 -9.20 -5.96 4.89
N GLU A 61 -9.84 -4.83 5.21
CA GLU A 61 -9.53 -3.56 4.54
C GLU A 61 -8.10 -3.08 4.80
N LEU A 62 -7.58 -3.20 6.03
CA LEU A 62 -6.19 -2.87 6.35
C LEU A 62 -5.19 -3.74 5.57
N ALA A 63 -5.49 -5.04 5.38
CA ALA A 63 -4.68 -5.90 4.54
C ALA A 63 -4.69 -5.47 3.06
N GLY A 64 -5.84 -5.02 2.56
CA GLY A 64 -5.94 -4.40 1.24
C GLY A 64 -5.11 -3.12 1.12
N ILE A 65 -5.12 -2.27 2.14
CA ILE A 65 -4.30 -1.05 2.20
C ILE A 65 -2.81 -1.40 2.20
N ALA A 66 -2.38 -2.37 3.02
CA ALA A 66 -1.00 -2.85 3.03
C ALA A 66 -0.58 -3.37 1.66
N GLY A 67 -1.39 -4.22 1.02
CA GLY A 67 -1.13 -4.74 -0.32
C GLY A 67 -1.05 -3.65 -1.40
N TYR A 68 -1.86 -2.59 -1.30
CA TYR A 68 -1.82 -1.48 -2.25
C TYR A 68 -0.55 -0.63 -2.13
N LEU A 69 0.01 -0.53 -0.92
CA LEU A 69 1.17 0.31 -0.62
C LEU A 69 2.50 -0.45 -0.56
N HIS A 70 2.51 -1.78 -0.63
CA HIS A 70 3.69 -2.59 -0.32
C HIS A 70 4.94 -2.26 -1.16
N ASP A 71 4.74 -1.84 -2.41
CA ASP A 71 5.83 -1.57 -3.37
C ASP A 71 6.24 -0.10 -3.49
N ILE A 72 5.62 0.83 -2.74
CA ILE A 72 5.90 2.27 -2.90
C ILE A 72 7.34 2.64 -2.56
N GLY A 73 8.04 1.82 -1.77
CA GLY A 73 9.45 2.02 -1.45
C GLY A 73 10.39 1.91 -2.64
N ASN A 74 9.96 1.27 -3.74
CA ASN A 74 10.74 1.18 -4.96
C ASN A 74 10.95 2.55 -5.64
N VAL A 75 10.24 3.61 -5.22
CA VAL A 75 10.55 5.00 -5.62
C VAL A 75 11.92 5.47 -5.15
N ILE A 76 12.48 4.88 -4.08
CA ILE A 76 13.81 5.21 -3.56
C ILE A 76 14.84 4.21 -4.07
N SER A 77 14.58 2.92 -3.87
CA SER A 77 15.51 1.85 -4.21
C SER A 77 14.77 0.52 -4.24
N ARG A 78 15.21 -0.41 -5.09
CA ARG A 78 14.78 -1.81 -5.01
C ARG A 78 15.36 -2.51 -3.78
N TYR A 79 16.56 -2.12 -3.38
CA TYR A 79 17.20 -2.65 -2.18
C TYR A 79 16.47 -2.11 -0.94
N GLU A 80 16.03 -3.01 -0.06
CA GLU A 80 15.28 -2.66 1.16
C GLU A 80 14.00 -1.83 0.91
N HIS A 81 13.36 -1.99 -0.26
CA HIS A 81 12.13 -1.28 -0.60
C HIS A 81 10.99 -1.50 0.41
N GLY A 82 10.95 -2.64 1.11
CA GLY A 82 9.98 -2.87 2.19
C GLY A 82 10.17 -1.90 3.38
N ILE A 83 11.42 -1.64 3.79
CA ILE A 83 11.73 -0.71 4.90
C ILE A 83 11.41 0.72 4.46
N ALA A 84 11.89 1.12 3.28
CA ALA A 84 11.59 2.43 2.71
C ALA A 84 10.08 2.63 2.52
N GLY A 85 9.39 1.61 2.02
CA GLY A 85 7.94 1.58 1.83
C GLY A 85 7.19 1.75 3.13
N GLY A 86 7.59 1.07 4.20
CA GLY A 86 7.01 1.24 5.54
C GLY A 86 7.14 2.66 6.07
N ILE A 87 8.31 3.30 5.90
CA ILE A 87 8.52 4.70 6.33
C ILE A 87 7.65 5.67 5.51
N ILE A 88 7.59 5.49 4.19
CA ILE A 88 6.77 6.31 3.30
C ILE A 88 5.28 6.12 3.64
N ALA A 89 4.81 4.88 3.78
CA ALA A 89 3.43 4.55 4.11
C ALA A 89 3.03 5.12 5.47
N GLN A 90 3.90 5.01 6.48
CA GLN A 90 3.69 5.63 7.79
C GLN A 90 3.40 7.12 7.65
N ASN A 91 4.20 7.83 6.84
CA ASN A 91 4.04 9.26 6.64
C ASN A 91 2.75 9.61 5.90
N LEU A 92 2.48 8.92 4.78
CA LEU A 92 1.30 9.15 3.95
C LEU A 92 0.00 8.90 4.74
N LEU A 93 -0.07 7.80 5.48
CA LEU A 93 -1.26 7.43 6.25
C LEU A 93 -1.46 8.35 7.47
N SER A 94 -0.38 8.68 8.19
CA SER A 94 -0.45 9.58 9.35
C SER A 94 -0.90 10.99 8.96
N LYS A 95 -0.37 11.52 7.84
CA LYS A 95 -0.79 12.83 7.29
C LYS A 95 -2.28 12.90 6.96
N ARG A 96 -2.89 11.76 6.64
CA ARG A 96 -4.32 11.62 6.32
C ARG A 96 -5.20 11.41 7.55
N GLY A 97 -4.60 11.35 8.74
CA GLY A 97 -5.33 11.20 10.00
C GLY A 97 -5.76 9.76 10.31
N MET A 98 -5.15 8.77 9.66
CA MET A 98 -5.37 7.36 10.04
C MET A 98 -4.91 7.14 11.49
N PRO A 99 -5.69 6.42 12.33
CA PRO A 99 -5.30 6.11 13.70
C PRO A 99 -3.90 5.44 13.77
N PRO A 100 -3.04 5.80 14.74
CA PRO A 100 -1.71 5.21 14.86
C PRO A 100 -1.71 3.68 14.95
N GLU A 101 -2.73 3.09 15.59
CA GLU A 101 -2.91 1.64 15.72
C GLU A 101 -3.07 0.95 14.36
N GLU A 102 -3.80 1.59 13.43
CA GLU A 102 -3.98 1.05 12.08
C GLU A 102 -2.76 1.32 11.21
N VAL A 103 -2.11 2.47 11.38
CA VAL A 103 -0.85 2.79 10.69
C VAL A 103 0.22 1.74 11.03
N THR A 104 0.42 1.43 12.31
CA THR A 104 1.42 0.43 12.73
C THR A 104 1.06 -0.97 12.25
N GLN A 105 -0.23 -1.31 12.19
CA GLN A 105 -0.68 -2.58 11.64
C GLN A 105 -0.42 -2.70 10.13
N VAL A 106 -0.63 -1.63 9.36
CA VAL A 106 -0.37 -1.61 7.91
C VAL A 106 1.12 -1.72 7.59
N ILE A 107 1.98 -0.95 8.27
CA ILE A 107 3.42 -0.91 7.96
C ILE A 107 4.20 -2.11 8.52
N GLY A 108 3.61 -2.87 9.44
CA GLY A 108 4.19 -4.08 10.00
C GLY A 108 3.75 -5.38 9.29
N ALA A 109 2.94 -5.27 8.23
CA ALA A 109 2.40 -6.39 7.46
C ALA A 109 3.42 -7.02 6.50
#